data_AF-A0A015SQ06-F1
#
_entry.id   AF-A0A015SQ06-F1
#
_cell.length_a   1.000
_cell.length_b   1.000
_cell.length_c   1.000
_cell.angle_alpha   90.00
_cell.angle_beta   90.00
_cell.angle_gamma   90.00
#
_symmetry.space_group_name_H-M   'P 1'
#
loop_
_entity.id
_entity.type
_entity.pdbx_description
1 polymer ?
#
loop_
_entity_poly.entity_id
_entity_poly.type
_entity_poly.pdbx_seq_one_letter_code
_entity_poly.pdbx_strand_id
1 'polypeptide(L)'
;MVFYNECYPFHADGRTFFKEMFNDTIFSIDNQYQPIPRWYIELGKYKIAEDARYTLTDPRKSVFDNAATLTPIGKWDNKLFFSARANKQNYLFYYDLKEKNSNSIQISYPENSFAIPEEHSFIPKCMSDDGKYLISYEIQENDENPVIILAEK
;
A
#
# COMPACT_ATOMS: atom_id res chain seq x y z
N MET A 1 4.46 22.66 -6.92
CA MET A 1 3.20 21.90 -6.81
C MET A 1 3.56 20.43 -6.96
N VAL A 2 3.47 19.65 -5.89
CA VAL A 2 3.76 18.20 -5.93
C VAL A 2 2.43 17.50 -6.12
N PHE A 3 2.25 16.83 -7.24
CA PHE A 3 1.10 15.96 -7.47
C PHE A 3 1.40 14.63 -6.81
N TYR A 4 0.71 14.31 -5.71
CA TYR A 4 0.75 12.94 -5.19
C TYR A 4 0.00 12.06 -6.17
N ASN A 5 0.53 10.88 -6.49
CA ASN A 5 -0.19 9.93 -7.31
C ASN A 5 -1.40 9.46 -6.50
N GLU A 6 -2.59 9.97 -6.82
CA GLU A 6 -3.79 9.85 -5.98
C GLU A 6 -4.43 8.46 -6.08
N CYS A 7 -3.94 7.61 -6.98
CA CYS A 7 -4.52 6.33 -7.33
C CYS A 7 -3.49 5.20 -7.23
N TYR A 8 -3.84 4.15 -6.50
CA TYR A 8 -3.01 2.96 -6.33
C TYR A 8 -3.64 1.77 -7.05
N PRO A 9 -3.28 1.52 -8.31
CA PRO A 9 -3.81 0.39 -9.06
C PRO A 9 -3.07 -0.91 -8.73
N PHE A 10 -3.79 -2.03 -8.81
CA PHE A 10 -3.19 -3.36 -8.84
C PHE A 10 -3.98 -4.28 -9.78
N HIS A 11 -3.32 -5.28 -10.34
CA HIS A 11 -3.93 -6.26 -11.22
C HIS A 11 -4.12 -7.58 -10.49
N ALA A 12 -5.29 -8.19 -10.66
CA ALA A 12 -5.58 -9.52 -10.12
C ALA A 12 -6.73 -10.17 -10.88
N ASP A 13 -6.69 -11.49 -11.05
CA ASP A 13 -7.77 -12.27 -11.69
C ASP A 13 -8.20 -11.70 -13.06
N GLY A 14 -7.26 -11.15 -13.83
CA GLY A 14 -7.51 -10.52 -15.14
C GLY A 14 -8.27 -9.19 -15.08
N ARG A 15 -8.33 -8.55 -13.91
CA ARG A 15 -9.01 -7.26 -13.69
C ARG A 15 -8.05 -6.23 -13.09
N THR A 16 -8.33 -4.97 -13.38
CA THR A 16 -7.68 -3.82 -12.74
C THR A 16 -8.52 -3.35 -11.59
N PHE A 17 -7.88 -3.20 -10.43
CA PHE A 17 -8.44 -2.60 -9.25
C PHE A 17 -7.68 -1.34 -8.91
N PHE A 18 -8.32 -0.43 -8.19
CA PHE A 18 -7.65 0.74 -7.66
C PHE A 18 -8.34 1.27 -6.41
N LYS A 19 -7.61 2.08 -5.65
CA LYS A 19 -8.12 2.86 -4.53
C LYS A 19 -7.56 4.27 -4.63
N GLU A 20 -8.41 5.26 -4.42
CA GLU A 20 -7.96 6.65 -4.29
C GLU A 20 -7.43 6.91 -2.86
N MET A 21 -6.44 7.78 -2.71
CA MET A 21 -5.77 8.04 -1.44
C MET A 21 -6.75 8.32 -0.29
N PHE A 22 -7.69 9.25 -0.51
CA PHE A 22 -8.67 9.66 0.50
C PHE A 22 -9.96 8.84 0.49
N ASN A 23 -10.11 7.89 -0.43
CA ASN A 23 -11.30 7.06 -0.55
C ASN A 23 -11.05 5.70 0.09
N ASP A 24 -11.93 5.30 1.01
CA ASP A 24 -11.81 4.03 1.73
C ASP A 24 -12.36 2.84 0.91
N THR A 25 -12.81 3.08 -0.32
CA THR A 25 -13.34 2.06 -1.22
C THR A 25 -12.31 1.63 -2.25
N ILE A 26 -12.18 0.32 -2.44
CA ILE A 26 -11.45 -0.28 -3.56
C ILE A 26 -12.45 -0.54 -4.69
N PHE A 27 -12.11 -0.08 -5.87
CA PHE A 27 -12.91 -0.24 -7.09
C PHE A 27 -12.25 -1.24 -8.03
N SER A 28 -13.04 -1.91 -8.85
CA SER A 28 -12.58 -2.54 -10.10
C SER A 28 -13.01 -1.69 -11.29
N ILE A 29 -12.29 -1.77 -12.40
CA ILE A 29 -12.70 -1.14 -13.66
C ILE A 29 -13.44 -2.16 -14.53
N ASP A 30 -14.61 -1.78 -15.05
CA ASP A 30 -15.37 -2.63 -15.98
C ASP A 30 -14.95 -2.42 -17.45
N ASN A 31 -15.60 -3.14 -18.36
CA ASN A 31 -15.30 -3.08 -19.80
C ASN A 31 -15.69 -1.73 -20.45
N GLN A 32 -16.44 -0.89 -19.73
CA GLN A 32 -16.84 0.45 -20.11
C GLN A 32 -15.98 1.52 -19.40
N TYR A 33 -14.88 1.10 -18.77
CA TYR A 33 -13.96 1.95 -18.00
C TYR A 33 -14.63 2.67 -16.82
N GLN A 34 -15.70 2.10 -16.28
CA GLN A 34 -16.40 2.65 -15.11
C GLN A 34 -15.90 1.99 -13.81
N PRO A 35 -15.77 2.77 -12.72
CA PRO A 35 -15.41 2.23 -11.42
C PRO A 35 -16.60 1.51 -10.77
N ILE A 36 -16.40 0.24 -10.42
CA ILE A 36 -17.37 -0.57 -9.67
C ILE A 36 -16.82 -0.81 -8.27
N PRO A 37 -17.54 -0.43 -7.18
CA PRO A 37 -17.08 -0.66 -5.82
C PRO A 37 -17.01 -2.16 -5.51
N ARG A 38 -15.92 -2.59 -4.87
CA ARG A 38 -15.66 -4.01 -4.55
C ARG A 38 -15.49 -4.27 -3.07
N TRP A 39 -14.72 -3.43 -2.39
CA TRP A 39 -14.43 -3.57 -0.97
C TRP A 39 -14.41 -2.19 -0.31
N TYR A 40 -14.86 -2.12 0.94
CA TYR A 40 -14.78 -0.93 1.78
C TYR A 40 -13.87 -1.23 2.96
N ILE A 41 -12.97 -0.29 3.27
CA ILE A 41 -11.98 -0.40 4.34
C ILE A 41 -12.46 0.45 5.52
N GLU A 42 -12.67 -0.18 6.67
CA GLU A 42 -13.02 0.54 7.89
C GLU A 42 -11.76 0.86 8.71
N LEU A 43 -11.22 2.08 8.56
CA LEU A 43 -10.02 2.53 9.29
C LEU A 43 -10.30 2.97 10.73
N GLY A 44 -11.57 3.09 11.14
CA GLY A 44 -11.97 3.52 12.47
C GLY A 44 -11.32 4.85 12.87
N LYS A 45 -10.64 4.87 14.04
CA LYS A 45 -9.94 6.05 14.55
C LYS A 45 -8.79 6.55 13.67
N TYR A 46 -8.32 5.73 12.73
CA TYR A 46 -7.24 6.09 11.81
C TYR A 46 -7.76 6.62 10.47
N LYS A 47 -9.08 6.79 10.34
CA LYS A 47 -9.69 7.41 9.16
C LYS A 47 -9.23 8.86 9.02
N ILE A 48 -8.92 9.25 7.80
CA ILE A 48 -8.59 10.64 7.48
C ILE A 48 -9.85 11.51 7.64
N ALA A 49 -9.71 12.64 8.33
CA ALA A 49 -10.79 13.60 8.49
C ALA A 49 -11.23 14.15 7.11
N GLU A 50 -12.54 14.33 6.90
CA GLU A 50 -13.08 14.68 5.58
C GLU A 50 -12.59 16.05 5.08
N ASP A 51 -12.44 17.00 6.00
CA ASP A 51 -11.91 18.34 5.75
C ASP A 51 -10.43 18.34 5.31
N ALA A 52 -9.67 17.29 5.68
CA ALA A 52 -8.29 17.10 5.26
C ALA A 52 -8.12 16.96 3.74
N ARG A 53 -9.17 16.51 3.03
CA ARG A 53 -9.17 16.40 1.55
C ARG A 53 -9.12 17.76 0.85
N TYR A 54 -9.64 18.79 1.52
CA TYR A 54 -9.85 20.11 0.93
C TYR A 54 -8.95 21.18 1.55
N THR A 55 -8.10 20.82 2.52
CA THR A 55 -7.22 21.77 3.18
C THR A 55 -5.91 21.91 2.42
N LEU A 56 -5.59 23.15 2.02
CA LEU A 56 -4.23 23.56 1.71
C LEU A 56 -3.43 23.50 3.01
N THR A 57 -2.76 22.36 3.23
CA THR A 57 -1.92 22.18 4.41
C THR A 57 -0.61 22.95 4.24
N ASP A 58 -0.14 23.53 5.34
CA ASP A 58 1.27 23.92 5.45
C ASP A 58 2.11 22.70 5.03
N PRO A 59 3.03 22.80 4.06
CA PRO A 59 3.82 21.66 3.60
C PRO A 59 4.64 20.99 4.72
N ARG A 60 4.77 21.64 5.88
CA ARG A 60 5.41 21.12 7.09
C ARG A 60 4.48 20.30 7.99
N LYS A 61 3.17 20.27 7.74
CA LYS A 61 2.17 19.53 8.52
C LYS A 61 1.48 18.51 7.63
N SER A 62 1.70 17.22 7.88
CA SER A 62 1.06 16.18 7.08
C SER A 62 -0.39 16.02 7.50
N VAL A 63 -1.32 15.96 6.53
CA VAL A 63 -2.72 15.54 6.78
C VAL A 63 -2.82 14.11 7.33
N PHE A 64 -1.73 13.33 7.24
CA PHE A 64 -1.65 11.94 7.69
C PHE A 64 -0.99 11.76 9.06
N ASP A 65 -0.62 12.83 9.77
CA ASP A 65 0.10 12.71 11.06
C ASP A 65 -0.66 11.86 12.10
N ASN A 66 -1.99 11.88 12.05
CA ASN A 66 -2.87 11.11 12.95
C ASN A 66 -3.74 10.07 12.22
N ALA A 67 -3.53 9.87 10.92
CA ALA A 67 -4.33 8.97 10.10
C ALA A 67 -3.47 7.83 9.53
N ALA A 68 -4.11 6.73 9.17
CA ALA A 68 -3.43 5.67 8.42
C ALA A 68 -3.55 5.94 6.93
N THR A 69 -2.45 5.79 6.19
CA THR A 69 -2.52 5.55 4.75
C THR A 69 -2.54 4.05 4.52
N LEU A 70 -3.47 3.59 3.68
CA LEU A 70 -3.58 2.19 3.30
C LEU A 70 -3.56 2.07 1.77
N THR A 71 -2.55 1.39 1.26
CA THR A 71 -2.30 1.21 -0.17
C THR A 71 -2.49 -0.26 -0.52
N PRO A 72 -3.47 -0.62 -1.35
CA PRO A 72 -3.57 -1.99 -1.86
C PRO A 72 -2.39 -2.26 -2.78
N ILE A 73 -1.71 -3.38 -2.57
CA ILE A 73 -0.50 -3.74 -3.34
C ILE A 73 -0.71 -4.95 -4.23
N GLY A 74 -1.78 -5.72 -4.02
CA GLY A 74 -2.08 -6.90 -4.82
C GLY A 74 -3.09 -7.83 -4.17
N LYS A 75 -3.51 -8.84 -4.93
CA LYS A 75 -4.32 -9.96 -4.46
C LYS A 75 -3.63 -11.25 -4.85
N TRP A 76 -3.56 -12.19 -3.91
CA TRP A 76 -3.12 -13.55 -4.19
C TRP A 76 -4.02 -14.55 -3.50
N ASP A 77 -4.47 -15.55 -4.25
CA ASP A 77 -5.46 -16.53 -3.78
C ASP A 77 -6.67 -15.80 -3.15
N ASN A 78 -7.02 -16.09 -1.90
CA ASN A 78 -8.11 -15.46 -1.17
C ASN A 78 -7.64 -14.29 -0.30
N LYS A 79 -6.46 -13.70 -0.55
CA LYS A 79 -5.91 -12.65 0.31
C LYS A 79 -5.65 -11.35 -0.46
N LEU A 80 -6.18 -10.24 0.07
CA LEU A 80 -5.85 -8.88 -0.37
C LEU A 80 -4.71 -8.35 0.48
N PHE A 81 -3.65 -7.83 -0.12
CA PHE A 81 -2.48 -7.32 0.57
C PHE A 81 -2.46 -5.79 0.53
N PHE A 82 -2.00 -5.20 1.64
CA PHE A 82 -1.92 -3.77 1.83
C PHE A 82 -0.61 -3.37 2.49
N SER A 83 0.07 -2.38 1.93
CA SER A 83 1.05 -1.62 2.68
C SER A 83 0.36 -0.46 3.39
N ALA A 84 0.76 -0.21 4.63
CA ALA A 84 0.15 0.81 5.46
C ALA A 84 1.21 1.67 6.13
N ARG A 85 0.90 2.94 6.35
CA ARG A 85 1.65 3.79 7.27
C ARG A 85 0.70 4.34 8.32
N ALA A 86 0.99 4.11 9.59
CA ALA A 86 0.25 4.64 10.73
C ALA A 86 1.21 4.94 11.88
N ASN A 87 0.99 6.03 12.63
CA ASN A 87 1.85 6.43 13.76
C ASN A 87 3.35 6.48 13.40
N LYS A 88 3.69 6.95 12.18
CA LYS A 88 5.07 6.99 11.63
C LYS A 88 5.75 5.62 11.46
N GLN A 89 5.03 4.53 11.64
CA GLN A 89 5.50 3.18 11.34
C GLN A 89 4.83 2.65 10.07
N ASN A 90 5.53 1.76 9.37
CA ASN A 90 4.99 1.07 8.22
C ASN A 90 4.61 -0.36 8.60
N TYR A 91 3.54 -0.86 8.01
CA TYR A 91 3.01 -2.20 8.26
C TYR A 91 2.63 -2.86 6.94
N LEU A 92 2.72 -4.19 6.91
CA LEU A 92 2.14 -5.02 5.86
C LEU A 92 0.94 -5.76 6.45
N PHE A 93 -0.21 -5.64 5.80
CA PHE A 93 -1.43 -6.34 6.19
C PHE A 93 -1.92 -7.23 5.05
N TYR A 94 -2.68 -8.25 5.42
CA TYR A 94 -3.59 -8.89 4.49
C TYR A 94 -4.97 -9.06 5.08
N TYR A 95 -5.98 -9.01 4.21
CA TYR A 95 -7.34 -9.40 4.50
C TYR A 95 -7.63 -10.73 3.81
N ASP A 96 -8.00 -11.76 4.58
CA ASP A 96 -8.44 -13.04 4.06
C ASP A 96 -9.92 -12.94 3.65
N LEU A 97 -10.19 -13.01 2.35
CA LEU A 97 -11.52 -12.94 1.74
C LEU A 97 -12.40 -14.14 2.11
N LYS A 98 -11.79 -15.29 2.42
CA LYS A 98 -12.51 -16.51 2.78
C LYS A 98 -12.86 -16.49 4.27
N GLU A 99 -11.86 -16.26 5.12
CA GLU A 99 -12.02 -16.26 6.58
C GLU A 99 -12.55 -14.93 7.14
N LYS A 100 -12.59 -13.89 6.30
CA LYS A 100 -13.09 -12.53 6.59
C LYS A 100 -12.36 -11.85 7.76
N ASN A 101 -11.06 -12.07 7.88
CA ASN A 101 -10.23 -11.49 8.94
C ASN A 101 -9.02 -10.73 8.37
N SER A 102 -8.46 -9.83 9.17
CA SER A 102 -7.26 -9.07 8.83
C SER A 102 -6.10 -9.46 9.74
N ASN A 103 -4.90 -9.61 9.19
CA ASN A 103 -3.69 -9.89 9.95
C ASN A 103 -2.53 -9.02 9.48
N SER A 104 -1.62 -8.70 10.39
CA SER A 104 -0.34 -8.03 10.08
C SER A 104 0.75 -9.07 9.86
N ILE A 105 1.65 -8.79 8.90
CA ILE A 105 2.86 -9.58 8.65
C ILE A 105 4.06 -8.64 8.83
N GLN A 106 5.11 -9.15 9.46
CA GLN A 106 6.43 -8.53 9.42
C GLN A 106 7.34 -9.37 8.53
N ILE A 107 7.96 -8.74 7.55
CA ILE A 107 8.92 -9.37 6.64
C ILE A 107 10.27 -8.69 6.87
N SER A 108 11.29 -9.49 7.20
CA SER A 108 12.66 -9.01 7.28
C SER A 108 13.25 -8.85 5.89
N TYR A 109 14.24 -7.96 5.73
CA TYR A 109 14.98 -7.90 4.49
C TYR A 109 15.71 -9.24 4.21
N PRO A 110 15.85 -9.63 2.94
CA PRO A 110 16.70 -10.77 2.57
C PRO A 110 18.12 -10.58 3.11
N GLU A 111 18.75 -11.66 3.59
CA GLU A 111 20.12 -11.61 4.10
C GLU A 111 21.10 -11.07 3.03
N ASN A 112 22.09 -10.28 3.48
CA ASN A 112 23.29 -9.88 2.72
C ASN A 112 23.12 -9.00 1.47
N SER A 113 22.02 -8.30 1.28
CA SER A 113 21.83 -7.58 0.01
C SER A 113 22.29 -6.12 0.05
N PHE A 114 22.08 -5.38 1.15
CA PHE A 114 22.31 -3.93 1.22
C PHE A 114 22.62 -3.46 2.65
N ALA A 115 23.30 -2.31 2.82
CA ALA A 115 23.53 -1.66 4.12
C ALA A 115 22.23 -1.01 4.66
N ILE A 116 21.15 -1.79 4.72
CA ILE A 116 19.87 -1.38 5.27
C ILE A 116 19.94 -1.65 6.78
N PRO A 117 19.65 -0.67 7.66
CA PRO A 117 19.70 -0.90 9.09
C PRO A 117 18.71 -2.00 9.49
N GLU A 118 19.14 -2.92 10.38
CA GLU A 118 18.36 -4.09 10.83
C GLU A 118 16.97 -3.73 11.41
N GLU A 119 16.80 -2.48 11.85
CA GLU A 119 15.58 -1.94 12.43
C GLU A 119 14.46 -1.71 11.39
N HIS A 120 14.77 -1.78 10.10
CA HIS A 120 13.81 -1.53 9.03
C HIS A 120 13.08 -2.82 8.64
N SER A 121 11.75 -2.76 8.61
CA SER A 121 10.92 -3.82 8.03
C SER A 121 10.80 -3.63 6.52
N PHE A 122 10.76 -4.73 5.76
CA PHE A 122 10.48 -4.70 4.33
C PHE A 122 9.01 -4.37 4.09
N ILE A 123 8.74 -3.30 3.33
CA ILE A 123 7.39 -2.83 3.02
C ILE A 123 7.22 -2.79 1.50
N PRO A 124 6.51 -3.77 0.92
CA PRO A 124 6.34 -3.83 -0.52
C PRO A 124 5.48 -2.69 -1.05
N LYS A 125 5.83 -2.24 -2.26
CA LYS A 125 5.09 -1.22 -3.02
C LYS A 125 4.09 -1.86 -3.98
N CYS A 126 4.39 -3.04 -4.49
CA CYS A 126 3.49 -3.82 -5.33
C CYS A 126 3.75 -5.32 -5.18
N MET A 127 2.84 -6.12 -5.75
CA MET A 127 2.96 -7.55 -5.92
C MET A 127 3.16 -7.86 -7.41
N SER A 128 3.92 -8.91 -7.74
CA SER A 128 4.00 -9.40 -9.12
C SER A 128 2.63 -9.88 -9.63
N ASP A 129 2.42 -9.81 -10.95
CA ASP A 129 1.15 -10.25 -11.56
C ASP A 129 0.86 -11.75 -11.31
N ASP A 130 1.90 -12.56 -11.19
CA ASP A 130 1.80 -13.97 -10.82
C ASP A 130 1.76 -14.21 -9.30
N GLY A 131 1.71 -13.14 -8.51
CA GLY A 131 1.58 -13.11 -7.05
C GLY A 131 2.67 -13.80 -6.24
N LYS A 132 3.77 -14.22 -6.87
CA LYS A 132 4.89 -14.90 -6.20
C LYS A 132 5.81 -13.97 -5.45
N TYR A 133 5.95 -12.73 -5.93
CA TYR A 133 6.92 -11.77 -5.38
C TYR A 133 6.22 -10.55 -4.82
N LEU A 134 6.67 -10.15 -3.63
CA LEU A 134 6.47 -8.82 -3.09
C LEU A 134 7.64 -7.95 -3.53
N ILE A 135 7.34 -6.82 -4.15
CA ILE A 135 8.33 -5.98 -4.82
C ILE A 135 8.40 -4.62 -4.11
N SER A 136 9.62 -4.22 -3.73
CA SER A 136 9.92 -2.85 -3.32
C SER A 136 11.16 -2.36 -4.07
N TYR A 137 11.41 -1.06 -3.92
CA TYR A 137 12.70 -0.49 -4.28
C TYR A 137 13.14 0.52 -3.22
N GLU A 138 14.44 0.51 -2.95
CA GLU A 138 15.09 1.42 -2.00
C GLU A 138 16.17 2.24 -2.71
N ILE A 139 16.30 3.51 -2.33
CA ILE A 139 17.38 4.40 -2.78
C ILE A 139 18.34 4.51 -1.60
N GLN A 140 19.61 4.16 -1.81
CA GLN A 140 20.59 4.23 -0.72
C GLN A 140 21.02 5.70 -0.53
N GLU A 141 21.32 6.10 0.71
CA GLU A 141 21.62 7.51 1.06
C GLU A 141 22.79 8.13 0.27
N ASN A 142 23.64 7.31 -0.37
CA ASN A 142 24.81 7.75 -1.14
C ASN A 142 24.91 7.11 -2.54
N ASP A 143 23.85 6.46 -3.03
CA ASP A 143 23.84 5.84 -4.36
C ASP A 143 22.52 6.18 -5.07
N GLU A 144 22.63 6.83 -6.23
CA GLU A 144 21.47 7.15 -7.07
C GLU A 144 20.89 5.92 -7.76
N ASN A 145 21.54 4.76 -7.67
CA ASN A 145 21.02 3.51 -8.22
C ASN A 145 19.98 2.89 -7.28
N PRO A 146 18.69 2.87 -7.67
CA PRO A 146 17.68 2.21 -6.89
C PRO A 146 17.91 0.70 -6.94
N VAL A 147 17.74 0.08 -5.79
CA VAL A 147 17.79 -1.37 -5.63
C VAL A 147 16.37 -1.90 -5.73
N ILE A 148 16.13 -2.89 -6.60
CA ILE A 148 14.88 -3.63 -6.61
C ILE A 148 15.02 -4.83 -5.67
N ILE A 149 14.08 -4.95 -4.73
CA ILE A 149 14.03 -6.04 -3.76
C ILE A 149 12.82 -6.90 -4.09
N LEU A 150 13.09 -8.20 -4.27
CA LEU A 150 12.08 -9.23 -4.50
C LEU A 150 12.07 -10.14 -3.27
N ALA A 151 10.99 -10.11 -2.50
CA ALA A 151 10.76 -11.07 -1.44
C ALA A 151 9.84 -12.17 -1.96
N GLU A 152 10.33 -13.41 -1.96
CA GLU A 152 9.47 -14.59 -2.14
C GLU A 152 8.56 -14.72 -0.92
N LYS A 153 7.31 -15.06 -1.18
CA LYS A 153 6.24 -15.05 -0.19
C LYS A 153 6.16 -16.36 0.62
#